data_AF-A0A7C7IDA9-F1
#
_entry.id   AF-A0A7C7IDA9-F1
#
_cell.length_a   1.000
_cell.length_b   1.000
_cell.length_c   1.000
_cell.angle_alpha   90.00
_cell.angle_beta   90.00
_cell.angle_gamma   90.00
#
_symmetry.space_group_name_H-M   'P 1'
#
loop_
_entity.id
_entity.type
_entity.pdbx_description
1 polymer ?
#
loop_
_entity_poly.entity_id
_entity_poly.type
_entity_poly.pdbx_seq_one_letter_code
_entity_poly.pdbx_strand_id
1 'polypeptide(L)'
;MNWSADDPSTLAVVVILLVSPILLVVPTQRLWKKRVLKSDKHKKYRKIVNGILTHGYPLQIFRASLDKTARSFQLDDKEQGLVESDILYPLNTMHFLILPSMILWPLLSIFAVFLILPLIPLLRLTEWIMIDKGLLAWIVKVIKNYTNWQLIGVPKLSRDARKGDVWIQALHRMPTTVFLGLFAYLVVHYLSLPDIFALGLAGIIYLLLASLAIITSVAIDGELAFADNAQRRIMPLEAILQDLLTPIVGLGLLVLIVRQVFFTITYPGVGLHDPIIFAISIMVVLYTATIVGALIEWAAGRRGKIIRNSFHKRLIDDENPELYSFTRNKDGSLNLRKICMLEEFFVNGHRFPEQSLEASIRFEDLMALPSLVEEGVITLPPKKPERKPEKIEVSEELPNEETTEEE
;
A
#
# COMPACT_ATOMS: atom_id res chain seq x y z
N MET A 1 5.83 -21.19 -40.36
CA MET A 1 4.98 -22.18 -39.66
C MET A 1 3.66 -21.47 -39.42
N ASN A 2 2.66 -21.72 -40.26
CA ASN A 2 1.41 -20.95 -40.27
C ASN A 2 0.51 -21.48 -39.16
N TRP A 3 0.51 -20.81 -38.01
CA TRP A 3 -0.44 -21.06 -36.94
C TRP A 3 -1.76 -20.42 -37.35
N SER A 4 -2.75 -21.23 -37.72
CA SER A 4 -4.10 -20.73 -37.99
C SER A 4 -4.73 -20.28 -36.67
N ALA A 5 -5.43 -19.14 -36.69
CA ALA A 5 -6.22 -18.64 -35.58
C ALA A 5 -7.33 -19.62 -35.13
N ASP A 6 -7.73 -20.55 -36.00
CA ASP A 6 -8.74 -21.57 -35.72
C ASP A 6 -8.17 -22.81 -34.99
N ASP A 7 -6.87 -22.86 -34.71
CA ASP A 7 -6.26 -23.99 -34.03
C ASP A 7 -6.41 -23.85 -32.50
N PRO A 8 -7.18 -24.73 -31.82
CA PRO A 8 -7.30 -24.73 -30.37
C PRO A 8 -5.94 -24.89 -29.66
N SER A 9 -4.92 -25.42 -30.35
CA SER A 9 -3.56 -25.51 -29.84
C SER A 9 -2.92 -24.14 -29.59
N THR A 10 -3.13 -23.16 -30.49
CA THR A 10 -2.60 -21.80 -30.37
C THR A 10 -3.20 -21.08 -29.17
N LEU A 11 -4.52 -21.20 -29.00
CA LEU A 11 -5.24 -20.59 -27.88
C LEU A 11 -4.78 -21.22 -26.55
N ALA A 12 -4.63 -22.54 -26.51
CA ALA A 12 -4.10 -23.24 -25.34
C ALA A 12 -2.69 -22.75 -24.98
N VAL A 13 -1.79 -22.60 -25.97
CA VAL A 13 -0.42 -22.10 -25.74
C VAL A 13 -0.43 -20.68 -25.18
N VAL A 14 -1.21 -19.76 -25.75
CA VAL A 14 -1.31 -18.38 -25.29
C VAL A 14 -1.82 -18.30 -23.86
N VAL A 15 -2.89 -19.04 -23.55
CA VAL A 15 -3.45 -19.08 -22.19
C VAL A 15 -2.45 -19.68 -21.21
N ILE A 16 -1.78 -20.77 -21.57
CA ILE A 16 -0.75 -21.39 -20.72
C ILE A 16 0.38 -20.39 -20.47
N LEU A 17 0.82 -19.66 -21.48
CA LEU A 17 1.93 -18.71 -21.35
C LEU A 17 1.57 -17.52 -20.43
N LEU A 18 0.35 -17.00 -20.54
CA LEU A 18 -0.14 -15.90 -19.69
C LEU A 18 -0.46 -16.34 -18.25
N VAL A 19 -0.94 -17.57 -18.06
CA VAL A 19 -1.34 -18.11 -16.75
C VAL A 19 -0.15 -18.74 -16.00
N SER A 20 0.89 -19.18 -16.71
CA SER A 20 2.09 -19.81 -16.13
C SER A 20 2.70 -19.01 -14.97
N PRO A 21 2.94 -17.69 -15.07
CA PRO A 21 3.44 -16.89 -13.95
C PRO A 21 2.52 -16.93 -12.73
N ILE A 22 1.20 -16.94 -12.93
CA ILE A 22 0.20 -16.97 -11.86
C ILE A 22 0.23 -18.32 -11.13
N LEU A 23 0.42 -19.42 -11.86
CA LEU A 23 0.55 -20.75 -11.26
C LEU A 23 1.80 -20.87 -10.38
N LEU A 24 2.88 -20.18 -10.75
CA LEU A 24 4.13 -20.16 -9.98
C LEU A 24 4.07 -19.27 -8.73
N VAL A 25 3.11 -18.36 -8.61
CA VAL A 25 2.94 -17.47 -7.44
C VAL A 25 2.74 -18.26 -6.15
N VAL A 26 1.77 -19.19 -6.14
CA VAL A 26 1.35 -19.93 -4.94
C VAL A 26 2.47 -20.78 -4.34
N PRO A 27 3.17 -21.65 -5.11
CA PRO A 27 4.27 -22.43 -4.56
C PRO A 27 5.40 -21.53 -4.05
N THR A 28 5.71 -20.44 -4.77
CA THR A 28 6.80 -19.53 -4.39
C THR A 28 6.47 -18.76 -3.09
N GLN A 29 5.22 -18.33 -2.92
CA GLN A 29 4.76 -17.70 -1.67
C GLN A 29 4.85 -18.66 -0.49
N ARG A 30 4.50 -19.93 -0.67
CA ARG A 30 4.64 -20.96 0.37
C ARG A 30 6.10 -21.21 0.74
N LEU A 31 6.98 -21.29 -0.26
CA LEU A 31 8.43 -21.43 -0.05
C LEU A 31 9.00 -20.25 0.74
N TRP A 32 8.58 -19.02 0.42
CA TRP A 32 8.98 -17.83 1.17
C TRP A 32 8.54 -17.88 2.63
N LYS A 33 7.25 -18.15 2.89
CA LYS A 33 6.74 -18.26 4.27
C LYS A 33 7.48 -19.33 5.08
N LYS A 34 7.80 -20.46 4.46
CA LYS A 34 8.60 -21.54 5.09
C LYS A 34 10.04 -21.09 5.39
N ARG A 35 10.63 -20.25 4.54
CA ARG A 35 11.98 -19.69 4.74
C ARG A 35 12.01 -18.66 5.88
N VAL A 36 11.03 -17.75 5.92
CA VAL A 36 10.93 -16.69 6.95
C VAL A 36 10.63 -17.29 8.33
N LEU A 37 9.74 -18.29 8.40
CA LEU A 37 9.30 -18.93 9.65
C LEU A 37 9.92 -20.32 9.82
N LYS A 38 11.26 -20.40 9.74
CA LYS A 38 11.99 -21.67 9.76
C LYS A 38 11.87 -22.41 11.11
N SER A 39 11.78 -21.68 12.22
CA SER A 39 11.79 -22.24 13.58
C SER A 39 10.65 -21.70 14.43
N ASP A 40 10.22 -22.47 15.44
CA ASP A 40 9.19 -22.04 16.39
C ASP A 40 9.58 -20.78 17.18
N LYS A 41 10.88 -20.52 17.35
CA LYS A 41 11.39 -19.25 17.90
C LYS A 41 10.92 -18.04 17.08
N HIS A 42 10.96 -18.14 15.74
CA HIS A 42 10.52 -17.07 14.83
C HIS A 42 9.01 -16.84 14.95
N LYS A 43 8.23 -17.92 15.08
CA LYS A 43 6.77 -17.83 15.28
C LYS A 43 6.42 -17.16 16.60
N LYS A 44 7.10 -17.50 17.69
CA LYS A 44 6.90 -16.87 19.01
C LYS A 44 7.25 -15.39 18.99
N TYR A 45 8.39 -15.01 18.41
CA TYR A 45 8.77 -13.62 18.24
C TYR A 45 7.75 -12.84 17.39
N ARG A 46 7.30 -13.41 16.27
CA ARG A 46 6.25 -12.85 15.42
C ARG A 46 4.94 -12.61 16.16
N LYS A 47 4.53 -13.51 17.06
CA LYS A 47 3.32 -13.34 17.89
C LYS A 47 3.43 -12.11 18.80
N ILE A 48 4.61 -11.87 19.38
CA ILE A 48 4.87 -10.69 20.24
C ILE A 48 4.79 -9.40 19.42
N VAL A 49 5.51 -9.34 18.29
CA VAL A 49 5.51 -8.17 17.40
C VAL A 49 4.10 -7.89 16.87
N ASN A 50 3.37 -8.92 16.43
CA ASN A 50 1.98 -8.79 16.01
C ASN A 50 1.11 -8.25 17.15
N GLY A 51 1.29 -8.70 18.38
CA GLY A 51 0.56 -8.16 19.55
C GLY A 51 0.71 -6.65 19.67
N ILE A 52 1.95 -6.15 19.65
CA ILE A 52 2.26 -4.70 19.71
C ILE A 52 1.55 -3.94 18.58
N LEU A 53 1.66 -4.44 17.35
CA LEU A 53 1.08 -3.81 16.17
C LEU A 53 -0.45 -3.86 16.17
N THR A 54 -1.06 -4.93 16.67
CA THR A 54 -2.52 -5.03 16.81
C THR A 54 -3.09 -4.02 17.80
N HIS A 55 -2.31 -3.61 18.79
CA HIS A 55 -2.68 -2.55 19.73
C HIS A 55 -2.47 -1.13 19.17
N GLY A 56 -1.83 -0.99 18.01
CA GLY A 56 -1.60 0.30 17.35
C GLY A 56 -0.32 1.03 17.81
N TYR A 57 0.54 0.38 18.59
CA TYR A 57 1.77 1.02 19.05
C TYR A 57 2.92 0.88 18.03
N PRO A 58 3.70 1.96 17.81
CA PRO A 58 4.91 1.88 17.00
C PRO A 58 6.01 1.07 17.69
N LEU A 59 6.79 0.34 16.90
CA LEU A 59 7.87 -0.52 17.40
C LEU A 59 8.97 0.26 18.13
N GLN A 60 9.14 1.55 17.80
CA GLN A 60 10.08 2.47 18.45
C GLN A 60 9.95 2.49 19.98
N ILE A 61 8.71 2.47 20.51
CA ILE A 61 8.46 2.51 21.96
C ILE A 61 9.02 1.25 22.64
N PHE A 62 8.95 0.11 21.95
CA PHE A 62 9.30 -1.20 22.51
C PHE A 62 10.64 -1.75 22.03
N ARG A 63 11.45 -0.94 21.33
CA ARG A 63 12.71 -1.37 20.70
C ARG A 63 13.65 -2.09 21.68
N ALA A 64 13.88 -1.49 22.85
CA ALA A 64 14.75 -2.07 23.88
C ALA A 64 14.25 -3.44 24.38
N SER A 65 12.95 -3.60 24.54
CA SER A 65 12.31 -4.85 24.98
C SER A 65 12.30 -5.91 23.88
N LEU A 66 12.09 -5.51 22.63
CA LEU A 66 12.18 -6.37 21.45
C LEU A 66 13.61 -6.88 21.26
N ASP A 67 14.62 -6.03 21.44
CA ASP A 67 16.04 -6.41 21.38
C ASP A 67 16.40 -7.41 22.49
N LYS A 68 15.91 -7.20 23.72
CA LYS A 68 16.11 -8.12 24.84
C LYS A 68 15.45 -9.49 24.57
N THR A 69 14.24 -9.49 24.04
CA THR A 69 13.49 -10.70 23.68
C THR A 69 14.13 -11.45 22.52
N ALA A 70 14.63 -10.74 21.50
CA ALA A 70 15.36 -11.36 20.40
C ALA A 70 16.65 -12.04 20.89
N ARG A 71 17.41 -11.36 21.76
CA ARG A 71 18.60 -11.95 22.40
C ARG A 71 18.26 -13.18 23.25
N SER A 72 17.16 -13.17 23.99
CA SER A 72 16.74 -14.34 24.79
C SER A 72 16.37 -15.54 23.92
N PHE A 73 15.78 -15.30 22.73
CA PHE A 73 15.52 -16.33 21.74
C PHE A 73 16.72 -16.68 20.85
N GLN A 74 17.85 -16.00 21.00
CA GLN A 74 19.06 -16.14 20.19
C GLN A 74 18.81 -15.87 18.70
N LEU A 75 17.99 -14.87 18.39
CA LEU A 75 17.79 -14.40 17.02
C LEU A 75 18.90 -13.41 16.67
N ASP A 76 19.52 -13.59 15.50
CA ASP A 76 20.45 -12.60 14.94
C ASP A 76 19.69 -11.32 14.53
N ASP A 77 20.40 -10.18 14.48
CA ASP A 77 19.83 -8.90 14.07
C ASP A 77 19.16 -8.99 12.68
N LYS A 78 19.74 -9.81 11.78
CA LYS A 78 19.19 -10.06 10.44
C LYS A 78 17.91 -10.87 10.47
N GLU A 79 17.85 -11.90 11.31
CA GLU A 79 16.67 -12.76 11.47
C GLU A 79 15.52 -11.98 12.10
N GLN A 80 15.82 -11.18 13.12
CA GLN A 80 14.88 -10.27 13.75
C GLN A 80 14.30 -9.27 12.74
N GLY A 81 15.17 -8.58 11.99
CA GLY A 81 14.74 -7.62 10.98
C GLY A 81 13.91 -8.26 9.87
N LEU A 82 14.22 -9.52 9.49
CA LEU A 82 13.46 -10.26 8.50
C LEU A 82 12.04 -10.62 8.99
N VAL A 83 11.88 -11.01 10.26
CA VAL A 83 10.55 -11.26 10.85
C VAL A 83 9.75 -9.96 11.01
N GLU A 84 10.37 -8.89 11.50
CA GLU A 84 9.72 -7.57 11.61
C GLU A 84 9.28 -7.05 10.23
N SER A 85 10.14 -7.19 9.21
CA SER A 85 9.83 -6.73 7.85
C SER A 85 8.72 -7.55 7.19
N ASP A 86 8.65 -8.88 7.41
CA ASP A 86 7.55 -9.72 6.89
C ASP A 86 6.19 -9.31 7.44
N ILE A 87 6.14 -8.86 8.70
CA ILE A 87 4.92 -8.41 9.36
C ILE A 87 4.52 -7.01 8.87
N LEU A 88 5.49 -6.10 8.80
CA LEU A 88 5.24 -4.70 8.44
C LEU A 88 4.94 -4.53 6.94
N TYR A 89 5.58 -5.34 6.09
CA TYR A 89 5.48 -5.29 4.64
C TYR A 89 5.13 -6.68 4.10
N PRO A 90 3.90 -7.17 4.34
CA PRO A 90 3.52 -8.52 3.94
C PRO A 90 3.59 -8.64 2.41
N LEU A 91 4.34 -9.65 1.95
CA LEU A 91 4.45 -9.95 0.53
C LEU A 91 3.17 -10.66 0.04
N ASN A 92 2.32 -9.89 -0.65
CA ASN A 92 1.16 -10.38 -1.39
C ASN A 92 1.55 -11.19 -2.63
N THR A 93 0.59 -11.92 -3.19
CA THR A 93 0.71 -12.73 -4.42
C THR A 93 1.33 -11.99 -5.60
N MET A 94 1.00 -10.70 -5.76
CA MET A 94 1.53 -9.84 -6.81
C MET A 94 3.06 -9.76 -6.82
N HIS A 95 3.71 -9.79 -5.65
CA HIS A 95 5.18 -9.74 -5.54
C HIS A 95 5.83 -11.00 -6.08
N PHE A 96 5.16 -12.14 -5.94
CA PHE A 96 5.66 -13.42 -6.42
C PHE A 96 5.47 -13.61 -7.92
N LEU A 97 4.55 -12.86 -8.53
CA LEU A 97 4.39 -12.82 -9.99
C LEU A 97 5.64 -12.26 -10.67
N ILE A 98 6.32 -11.38 -9.95
CA ILE A 98 7.45 -10.60 -10.42
C ILE A 98 8.78 -11.38 -10.24
N LEU A 99 8.84 -12.35 -9.33
CA LEU A 99 10.04 -13.13 -9.02
C LEU A 99 10.76 -13.80 -10.21
N PRO A 100 10.07 -14.34 -11.23
CA PRO A 100 10.75 -14.93 -12.39
C PRO A 100 11.71 -13.96 -13.10
N SER A 101 11.46 -12.65 -13.02
CA SER A 101 12.37 -11.63 -13.55
C SER A 101 13.78 -11.68 -12.92
N MET A 102 13.90 -12.12 -11.66
CA MET A 102 15.19 -12.23 -10.98
C MET A 102 16.09 -13.30 -11.62
N ILE A 103 15.51 -14.31 -12.28
CA ILE A 103 16.26 -15.32 -13.01
C ILE A 103 16.64 -14.80 -14.40
N LEU A 104 15.71 -14.07 -15.04
CA LEU A 104 15.85 -13.55 -16.40
C LEU A 104 16.59 -12.20 -16.49
N TRP A 105 17.09 -11.68 -15.35
CA TRP A 105 17.63 -10.34 -15.26
C TRP A 105 18.77 -10.01 -16.24
N PRO A 106 19.74 -10.90 -16.58
CA PRO A 106 20.85 -10.53 -17.45
C PRO A 106 20.36 -10.25 -18.88
N LEU A 107 19.43 -11.08 -19.36
CA LEU A 107 18.85 -10.95 -20.69
C LEU A 107 17.98 -9.68 -20.79
N LEU A 108 17.11 -9.46 -19.81
CA LEU A 108 16.16 -8.35 -19.81
C LEU A 108 16.82 -7.00 -19.49
N SER A 109 17.97 -7.01 -18.82
CA SER A 109 18.71 -5.78 -18.50
C SER A 109 19.11 -4.99 -19.75
N ILE A 110 19.36 -5.67 -20.88
CA ILE A 110 19.69 -5.04 -22.16
C ILE A 110 18.57 -4.10 -22.60
N PHE A 111 17.31 -4.55 -22.49
CA PHE A 111 16.15 -3.73 -22.82
C PHE A 111 15.90 -2.64 -21.77
N ALA A 112 16.10 -2.98 -20.49
CA ALA A 112 15.90 -2.05 -19.39
C ALA A 112 16.83 -0.83 -19.47
N VAL A 113 18.08 -0.99 -19.93
CA VAL A 113 19.06 0.11 -20.04
C VAL A 113 18.52 1.28 -20.86
N PHE A 114 17.78 1.02 -21.93
CA PHE A 114 17.18 2.07 -22.77
C PHE A 114 16.12 2.89 -22.04
N LEU A 115 15.42 2.29 -21.08
CA LEU A 115 14.44 2.97 -20.23
C LEU A 115 15.11 3.67 -19.04
N ILE A 116 16.18 3.09 -18.51
CA ILE A 116 16.90 3.61 -17.34
C ILE A 116 17.62 4.93 -17.64
N LEU A 117 18.20 5.07 -18.83
CA LEU A 117 18.97 6.26 -19.20
C LEU A 117 18.14 7.56 -19.11
N PRO A 118 16.95 7.68 -19.75
CA PRO A 118 16.10 8.87 -19.61
C PRO A 118 15.36 8.97 -18.27
N LEU A 119 15.25 7.87 -17.52
CA LEU A 119 14.52 7.84 -16.25
C LEU A 119 15.18 8.72 -15.17
N ILE A 120 16.50 8.72 -15.05
CA ILE A 120 17.21 9.49 -14.02
C ILE A 120 16.89 11.00 -14.10
N PRO A 121 17.06 11.68 -15.25
CA PRO A 121 16.69 13.09 -15.35
C PRO A 121 15.18 13.30 -15.18
N LEU A 122 14.35 12.33 -15.60
CA LEU A 122 12.91 12.42 -15.42
C LEU A 122 12.49 12.38 -13.94
N LEU A 123 13.08 11.49 -13.14
CA LEU A 123 12.84 11.46 -11.69
C LEU A 123 13.19 12.80 -11.03
N ARG A 124 14.29 13.43 -11.47
CA ARG A 124 14.69 14.75 -10.96
C ARG A 124 13.71 15.85 -11.36
N LEU A 125 13.22 15.81 -12.60
CA LEU A 125 12.20 16.74 -13.09
C LEU A 125 10.90 16.56 -12.28
N THR A 126 10.45 15.33 -12.09
CA THR A 126 9.22 15.02 -11.36
C THR A 126 9.34 15.38 -9.88
N GLU A 127 10.48 15.13 -9.23
CA GLU A 127 10.77 15.61 -7.86
C GLU A 127 10.62 17.14 -7.80
N TRP A 128 11.23 17.85 -8.74
CA TRP A 128 11.17 19.32 -8.77
C TRP A 128 9.73 19.84 -8.97
N ILE A 129 8.96 19.24 -9.88
CA ILE A 129 7.56 19.65 -10.14
C ILE A 129 6.66 19.30 -8.95
N MET A 130 6.72 18.06 -8.46
CA MET A 130 5.79 17.58 -7.45
C MET A 130 6.09 18.16 -6.07
N ILE A 131 7.38 18.23 -5.72
CA ILE A 131 7.84 18.59 -4.38
C ILE A 131 8.29 20.04 -4.37
N ASP A 132 9.28 20.43 -5.19
CA ASP A 132 9.87 21.78 -5.12
C ASP A 132 8.92 22.89 -5.63
N LYS A 133 7.99 22.59 -6.54
CA LYS A 133 6.93 23.52 -6.96
C LYS A 133 5.65 23.37 -6.14
N GLY A 134 5.55 22.35 -5.28
CA GLY A 134 4.42 22.19 -4.36
C GLY A 134 3.15 21.68 -5.01
N LEU A 135 3.23 21.11 -6.22
CA LEU A 135 2.09 20.52 -6.90
C LEU A 135 1.43 19.44 -6.05
N LEU A 136 2.21 18.61 -5.34
CA LEU A 136 1.65 17.55 -4.50
C LEU A 136 0.90 18.12 -3.28
N ALA A 137 1.44 19.16 -2.62
CA ALA A 137 0.76 19.83 -1.52
C ALA A 137 -0.54 20.49 -2.00
N TRP A 138 -0.52 21.09 -3.20
CA TRP A 138 -1.72 21.63 -3.83
C TRP A 138 -2.78 20.55 -4.08
N ILE A 139 -2.40 19.37 -4.61
CA ILE A 139 -3.33 18.24 -4.81
C ILE A 139 -3.95 17.81 -3.47
N VAL A 140 -3.16 17.68 -2.41
CA VAL A 140 -3.64 17.31 -1.07
C VAL A 140 -4.67 18.34 -0.56
N LYS A 141 -4.41 19.62 -0.77
CA LYS A 141 -5.35 20.70 -0.43
C LYS A 141 -6.65 20.64 -1.24
N VAL A 142 -6.57 20.33 -2.53
CA VAL A 142 -7.76 20.15 -3.38
C VAL A 142 -8.60 18.97 -2.88
N ILE A 143 -7.97 17.83 -2.58
CA ILE A 143 -8.67 16.66 -2.02
C ILE A 143 -9.35 17.05 -0.70
N LYS A 144 -8.60 17.68 0.22
CA LYS A 144 -9.11 18.15 1.51
C LYS A 144 -10.34 19.04 1.36
N ASN A 145 -10.27 20.04 0.48
CA ASN A 145 -11.36 20.99 0.26
C ASN A 145 -12.59 20.33 -0.37
N TYR A 146 -12.39 19.31 -1.21
CA TYR A 146 -13.48 18.57 -1.84
C TYR A 146 -14.17 17.61 -0.86
N THR A 147 -13.41 16.96 0.03
CA THR A 147 -13.92 15.92 0.93
C THR A 147 -14.26 16.41 2.34
N ASN A 148 -13.86 17.63 2.70
CA ASN A 148 -13.92 18.17 4.07
C ASN A 148 -13.17 17.32 5.11
N TRP A 149 -12.17 16.54 4.67
CA TRP A 149 -11.34 15.76 5.58
C TRP A 149 -10.35 16.65 6.34
N GLN A 150 -9.98 16.23 7.54
CA GLN A 150 -8.93 16.90 8.30
C GLN A 150 -7.61 16.17 8.09
N LEU A 151 -6.54 16.92 7.87
CA LEU A 151 -5.20 16.36 7.80
C LEU A 151 -4.64 16.23 9.22
N ILE A 152 -4.25 15.02 9.60
CA ILE A 152 -3.68 14.70 10.90
C ILE A 152 -2.36 13.96 10.75
N GLY A 153 -1.52 14.08 11.78
CA GLY A 153 -0.33 13.28 11.94
C GLY A 153 -0.63 11.96 12.65
N VAL A 154 -0.12 10.84 12.16
CA VAL A 154 -0.13 9.53 12.85
C VAL A 154 1.25 8.88 12.73
N PRO A 155 1.90 8.48 13.84
CA PRO A 155 3.21 7.86 13.79
C PRO A 155 3.15 6.51 13.07
N LYS A 156 4.12 6.24 12.19
CA LYS A 156 4.19 4.95 11.49
C LYS A 156 4.55 3.82 12.45
N LEU A 157 3.85 2.70 12.35
CA LEU A 157 4.09 1.52 13.18
C LEU A 157 5.47 0.90 12.96
N SER A 158 6.00 0.99 11.73
CA SER A 158 7.31 0.47 11.33
C SER A 158 8.50 1.29 11.82
N ARG A 159 8.27 2.36 12.59
CA ARG A 159 9.34 3.27 13.02
C ARG A 159 10.28 2.57 14.01
N ASP A 160 11.59 2.74 13.79
CA ASP A 160 12.68 2.01 14.46
C ASP A 160 12.55 0.47 14.42
N ALA A 161 11.78 -0.07 13.47
CA ALA A 161 11.93 -1.46 13.08
C ALA A 161 13.39 -1.71 12.68
N ARG A 162 13.96 -2.84 13.11
CA ARG A 162 15.25 -3.27 12.60
C ARG A 162 15.09 -3.38 11.09
N LYS A 163 15.85 -2.58 10.35
CA LYS A 163 15.91 -2.67 8.90
C LYS A 163 16.36 -4.09 8.58
N GLY A 164 15.39 -4.96 8.31
CA GLY A 164 15.64 -6.25 7.74
C GLY A 164 16.17 -6.07 6.33
N ASP A 165 16.10 -7.14 5.56
CA ASP A 165 16.53 -7.12 4.18
C ASP A 165 15.92 -5.92 3.42
N VAL A 166 16.75 -4.94 3.05
CA VAL A 166 16.33 -3.67 2.37
C VAL A 166 15.51 -3.99 1.12
N TRP A 167 15.77 -5.16 0.55
CA TRP A 167 15.04 -5.74 -0.57
C TRP A 167 13.55 -5.95 -0.29
N ILE A 168 13.11 -6.30 0.93
CA ILE A 168 11.69 -6.56 1.25
C ILE A 168 10.87 -5.28 1.19
N GLN A 169 11.39 -4.18 1.76
CA GLN A 169 10.70 -2.89 1.74
C GLN A 169 10.62 -2.32 0.32
N ALA A 170 11.69 -2.49 -0.47
CA ALA A 170 11.68 -2.12 -1.89
C ALA A 170 10.66 -2.99 -2.66
N LEU A 171 10.69 -4.31 -2.45
CA LEU A 171 9.79 -5.24 -3.12
C LEU A 171 8.32 -4.90 -2.86
N HIS A 172 7.96 -4.46 -1.66
CA HIS A 172 6.57 -4.13 -1.31
C HIS A 172 5.91 -3.05 -2.18
N ARG A 173 6.69 -2.07 -2.66
CA ARG A 173 6.16 -0.96 -3.46
C ARG A 173 6.23 -1.20 -4.97
N MET A 174 7.18 -2.04 -5.40
CA MET A 174 7.45 -2.35 -6.81
C MET A 174 6.22 -2.72 -7.64
N PRO A 175 5.25 -3.57 -7.20
CA PRO A 175 4.20 -4.06 -8.07
C PRO A 175 3.40 -2.95 -8.75
N THR A 176 3.16 -1.84 -8.05
CA THR A 176 2.43 -0.70 -8.61
C THR A 176 3.12 -0.16 -9.86
N THR A 177 4.43 0.10 -9.79
CA THR A 177 5.23 0.59 -10.92
C THR A 177 5.34 -0.43 -12.04
N VAL A 178 5.42 -1.73 -11.71
CA VAL A 178 5.53 -2.81 -12.70
C VAL A 178 4.23 -2.97 -13.49
N PHE A 179 3.10 -3.02 -12.81
CA PHE A 179 1.79 -3.12 -13.45
C PHE A 179 1.43 -1.89 -14.26
N LEU A 180 1.89 -0.70 -13.83
CA LEU A 180 1.74 0.53 -14.59
C LEU A 180 2.49 0.49 -15.92
N GLY A 181 3.64 -0.19 -15.98
CA GLY A 181 4.36 -0.44 -17.24
C GLY A 181 3.61 -1.37 -18.19
N LEU A 182 3.06 -2.46 -17.66
CA LEU A 182 2.20 -3.35 -18.45
C LEU A 182 0.93 -2.61 -18.93
N PHE A 183 0.35 -1.77 -18.09
CA PHE A 183 -0.82 -0.96 -18.43
C PHE A 183 -0.51 0.02 -19.55
N ALA A 184 0.60 0.77 -19.45
CA ALA A 184 1.03 1.69 -20.49
C ALA A 184 1.25 0.98 -21.83
N TYR A 185 1.88 -0.19 -21.81
CA TYR A 185 2.06 -1.02 -23.01
C TYR A 185 0.73 -1.40 -23.65
N LEU A 186 -0.21 -1.91 -22.87
CA LEU A 186 -1.51 -2.35 -23.40
C LEU A 186 -2.37 -1.18 -23.89
N VAL A 187 -2.33 -0.03 -23.22
CA VAL A 187 -3.03 1.19 -23.67
C VAL A 187 -2.46 1.71 -24.99
N VAL A 188 -1.15 1.67 -25.20
CA VAL A 188 -0.58 2.09 -26.48
C VAL A 188 -0.84 1.06 -27.56
N HIS A 189 -0.75 -0.22 -27.22
CA HIS A 189 -1.04 -1.29 -28.16
C HIS A 189 -2.52 -1.30 -28.58
N TYR A 190 -3.44 -0.80 -27.73
CA TYR A 190 -4.82 -0.51 -28.10
C TYR A 190 -4.93 0.46 -29.28
N LEU A 191 -4.03 1.44 -29.40
CA LEU A 191 -4.03 2.44 -30.47
C LEU A 191 -3.60 1.87 -31.83
N SER A 192 -3.19 0.58 -31.91
CA SER A 192 -2.81 -0.11 -33.15
C SER A 192 -1.77 0.64 -33.97
N LEU A 193 -0.78 1.24 -33.29
CA LEU A 193 0.35 1.92 -33.90
C LEU A 193 1.38 0.92 -34.43
N PRO A 194 2.25 1.31 -35.39
CA PRO A 194 3.33 0.42 -35.84
C PRO A 194 4.25 0.03 -34.68
N ASP A 195 4.70 -1.23 -34.67
CA ASP A 195 5.36 -1.90 -33.55
C ASP A 195 6.45 -1.06 -32.85
N ILE A 196 7.36 -0.43 -33.60
CA ILE A 196 8.48 0.33 -33.03
C ILE A 196 8.02 1.63 -32.36
N PHE A 197 7.04 2.32 -32.96
CA PHE A 197 6.45 3.54 -32.40
C PHE A 197 5.58 3.21 -31.19
N ALA A 198 4.84 2.09 -31.25
CA ALA A 198 4.06 1.59 -30.13
C ALA A 198 4.95 1.30 -28.91
N LEU A 199 6.07 0.59 -29.10
CA LEU A 199 7.02 0.31 -28.03
C LEU A 199 7.69 1.57 -27.48
N GLY A 200 8.11 2.50 -28.35
CA GLY A 200 8.71 3.76 -27.93
C GLY A 200 7.75 4.63 -27.13
N LEU A 201 6.51 4.81 -27.62
CA LEU A 201 5.49 5.60 -26.94
C LEU A 201 5.05 4.95 -25.61
N ALA A 202 4.90 3.62 -25.59
CA ALA A 202 4.63 2.87 -24.36
C ALA A 202 5.74 3.09 -23.33
N GLY A 203 7.01 3.05 -23.74
CA GLY A 203 8.15 3.35 -22.89
C GLY A 203 8.09 4.77 -22.31
N ILE A 204 7.81 5.78 -23.13
CA ILE A 204 7.70 7.18 -22.68
C ILE A 204 6.56 7.35 -21.67
N ILE A 205 5.37 6.84 -21.99
CA ILE A 205 4.20 6.93 -21.10
C ILE A 205 4.48 6.18 -19.80
N TYR A 206 5.07 4.99 -19.87
CA TYR A 206 5.49 4.24 -18.69
C TYR A 206 6.44 5.04 -17.81
N LEU A 207 7.50 5.62 -18.37
CA LEU A 207 8.48 6.39 -17.61
C LEU A 207 7.85 7.59 -16.91
N LEU A 208 6.96 8.32 -17.59
CA LEU A 208 6.22 9.43 -17.01
C LEU A 208 5.37 8.97 -15.84
N LEU A 209 4.51 7.98 -16.05
CA LEU A 209 3.61 7.45 -15.03
C LEU A 209 4.36 6.85 -13.85
N ALA A 210 5.43 6.08 -14.10
CA ALA A 210 6.26 5.48 -13.07
C ALA A 210 6.98 6.54 -12.22
N SER A 211 7.51 7.59 -12.85
CA SER A 211 8.15 8.71 -12.14
C SER A 211 7.16 9.47 -11.25
N LEU A 212 5.92 9.68 -11.71
CA LEU A 212 4.87 10.32 -10.92
C LEU A 212 4.48 9.43 -9.74
N ALA A 213 4.21 8.15 -10.00
CA ALA A 213 3.78 7.20 -8.97
C ALA A 213 4.82 7.05 -7.85
N ILE A 214 6.10 6.90 -8.19
CA ILE A 214 7.16 6.71 -7.18
C ILE A 214 7.38 7.96 -6.34
N ILE A 215 7.48 9.15 -6.95
CA ILE A 215 7.73 10.39 -6.21
C ILE A 215 6.55 10.66 -5.28
N THR A 216 5.34 10.42 -5.75
CA THR A 216 4.11 10.49 -4.93
C THR A 216 4.17 9.52 -3.77
N SER A 217 4.41 8.23 -4.02
CA SER A 217 4.49 7.20 -2.97
C SER A 217 5.58 7.51 -1.95
N VAL A 218 6.77 7.91 -2.38
CA VAL A 218 7.90 8.23 -1.49
C VAL A 218 7.66 9.50 -0.69
N ALA A 219 7.04 10.53 -1.27
CA ALA A 219 6.68 11.73 -0.55
C ALA A 219 5.61 11.46 0.52
N ILE A 220 4.64 10.62 0.19
CA ILE A 220 3.50 10.25 1.03
C ILE A 220 3.84 9.17 2.07
N ASP A 221 4.98 8.47 1.92
CA ASP A 221 5.53 7.47 2.85
C ASP A 221 5.98 8.10 4.19
N GLY A 222 5.06 8.78 4.86
CA GLY A 222 5.24 9.62 6.02
C GLY A 222 4.11 9.50 7.04
N GLU A 223 4.15 10.36 8.06
CA GLU A 223 3.28 10.29 9.24
C GLU A 223 1.98 11.06 9.04
N LEU A 224 1.48 11.10 7.81
CA LEU A 224 0.33 11.90 7.43
C LEU A 224 -0.85 10.98 7.10
N ALA A 225 -2.01 11.32 7.66
CA ALA A 225 -3.26 10.64 7.41
C ALA A 225 -4.40 11.64 7.30
N PHE A 226 -5.43 11.29 6.55
CA PHE A 226 -6.68 12.02 6.55
C PHE A 226 -7.63 11.41 7.59
N ALA A 227 -8.16 12.25 8.47
CA ALA A 227 -9.27 11.94 9.32
C ALA A 227 -10.57 12.32 8.60
N ASP A 228 -11.36 11.29 8.26
CA ASP A 228 -12.73 11.44 7.81
C ASP A 228 -13.65 11.53 9.03
N ASN A 229 -14.10 12.76 9.31
CA ASN A 229 -15.02 13.04 10.42
C ASN A 229 -16.41 12.40 10.22
N ALA A 230 -16.86 12.22 8.96
CA ALA A 230 -18.17 11.66 8.68
C ALA A 230 -18.22 10.15 8.89
N GLN A 231 -17.21 9.43 8.40
CA GLN A 231 -17.13 7.97 8.55
C GLN A 231 -16.41 7.52 9.83
N ARG A 232 -15.86 8.46 10.61
CA ARG A 232 -15.00 8.19 11.79
C ARG A 232 -13.85 7.23 11.45
N ARG A 233 -13.20 7.48 10.32
CA ARG A 233 -12.11 6.67 9.79
C ARG A 233 -10.87 7.51 9.61
N ILE A 234 -9.72 6.90 9.88
CA ILE A 234 -8.42 7.48 9.56
C ILE A 234 -7.86 6.68 8.41
N MET A 235 -7.58 7.38 7.32
CA MET A 235 -7.00 6.79 6.12
C MET A 235 -5.59 7.36 5.93
N PRO A 236 -4.53 6.55 6.01
CA PRO A 236 -3.20 7.03 5.69
C PRO A 236 -3.19 7.48 4.23
N LEU A 237 -2.46 8.56 3.94
CA LEU A 237 -2.44 9.16 2.61
C LEU A 237 -1.96 8.16 1.54
N GLU A 238 -1.10 7.22 1.93
CA GLU A 238 -0.63 6.13 1.07
C GLU A 238 -1.74 5.14 0.69
N ALA A 239 -2.68 4.85 1.60
CA ALA A 239 -3.80 3.96 1.30
C ALA A 239 -4.75 4.58 0.29
N ILE A 240 -5.00 5.90 0.37
CA ILE A 240 -5.86 6.60 -0.60
C ILE A 240 -5.28 6.51 -2.01
N LEU A 241 -3.97 6.69 -2.15
CA LEU A 241 -3.31 6.51 -3.45
C LEU A 241 -3.48 5.08 -3.96
N GLN A 242 -3.30 4.08 -3.10
CA GLN A 242 -3.46 2.67 -3.46
C GLN A 242 -4.91 2.33 -3.83
N ASP A 243 -5.89 2.85 -3.11
CA ASP A 243 -7.31 2.65 -3.35
C ASP A 243 -7.77 3.28 -4.67
N LEU A 244 -7.16 4.39 -5.07
CA LEU A 244 -7.43 5.02 -6.37
C LEU A 244 -6.72 4.29 -7.52
N LEU A 245 -5.44 3.94 -7.34
CA LEU A 245 -4.60 3.40 -8.42
C LEU A 245 -4.93 1.93 -8.72
N THR A 246 -5.14 1.11 -7.68
CA THR A 246 -5.24 -0.35 -7.82
C THR A 246 -6.44 -0.80 -8.64
N PRO A 247 -7.66 -0.24 -8.45
CA PRO A 247 -8.81 -0.62 -9.26
C PRO A 247 -8.65 -0.19 -10.72
N ILE A 248 -8.16 1.03 -10.96
CA ILE A 248 -7.97 1.58 -12.31
C ILE A 248 -6.97 0.73 -13.09
N VAL A 249 -5.80 0.49 -12.51
CA VAL A 249 -4.74 -0.29 -13.14
C VAL A 249 -5.13 -1.76 -13.21
N GLY A 250 -5.65 -2.36 -12.13
CA GLY A 250 -6.00 -3.77 -12.06
C GLY A 250 -7.14 -4.17 -13.00
N LEU A 251 -8.28 -3.47 -12.92
CA LEU A 251 -9.42 -3.72 -13.81
C LEU A 251 -9.07 -3.36 -15.26
N GLY A 252 -8.38 -2.23 -15.45
CA GLY A 252 -7.91 -1.80 -16.77
C GLY A 252 -7.01 -2.83 -17.43
N LEU A 253 -6.04 -3.38 -16.69
CA LEU A 253 -5.17 -4.46 -17.17
C LEU A 253 -5.96 -5.70 -17.58
N LEU A 254 -6.89 -6.15 -16.74
CA LEU A 254 -7.71 -7.34 -17.04
C LEU A 254 -8.51 -7.12 -18.32
N VAL A 255 -9.23 -5.99 -18.42
CA VAL A 255 -10.05 -5.67 -19.60
C VAL A 255 -9.20 -5.56 -20.85
N LEU A 256 -8.05 -4.88 -20.78
CA LEU A 256 -7.15 -4.70 -21.91
C LEU A 256 -6.51 -6.02 -22.36
N ILE A 257 -6.06 -6.87 -21.43
CA ILE A 257 -5.49 -8.19 -21.75
C ILE A 257 -6.56 -9.05 -22.42
N VAL A 258 -7.75 -9.18 -21.80
CA VAL A 258 -8.83 -10.01 -22.35
C VAL A 258 -9.18 -9.54 -23.76
N ARG A 259 -9.45 -8.24 -23.93
CA ARG A 259 -9.75 -7.67 -25.25
C ARG A 259 -8.63 -7.94 -26.25
N GLN A 260 -7.38 -7.73 -25.87
CA GLN A 260 -6.26 -7.82 -26.81
C GLN A 260 -5.98 -9.27 -27.20
N VAL A 261 -6.09 -10.22 -26.26
CA VAL A 261 -6.06 -11.65 -26.57
C VAL A 261 -7.16 -11.99 -27.58
N PHE A 262 -8.40 -11.57 -27.34
CA PHE A 262 -9.49 -11.77 -28.31
C PHE A 262 -9.17 -11.14 -29.67
N PHE A 263 -8.66 -9.91 -29.70
CA PHE A 263 -8.34 -9.21 -30.94
C PHE A 263 -7.25 -9.92 -31.74
N THR A 264 -6.15 -10.33 -31.11
CA THR A 264 -5.04 -11.05 -31.77
C THR A 264 -5.46 -12.42 -32.28
N ILE A 265 -6.39 -13.10 -31.59
CA ILE A 265 -6.95 -14.38 -32.04
C ILE A 265 -7.90 -14.16 -33.23
N THR A 266 -8.80 -13.18 -33.17
CA THR A 266 -9.79 -12.95 -34.24
C THR A 266 -9.14 -12.35 -35.51
N TYR A 267 -8.13 -11.50 -35.34
CA TYR A 267 -7.42 -10.83 -36.43
C TYR A 267 -5.92 -11.08 -36.31
N PRO A 268 -5.45 -12.28 -36.67
CA PRO A 268 -4.03 -12.61 -36.60
C PRO A 268 -3.26 -11.74 -37.61
N GLY A 269 -2.40 -10.87 -37.08
CA GLY A 269 -1.49 -10.05 -37.87
C GLY A 269 -0.07 -10.62 -37.87
N VAL A 270 0.85 -9.87 -38.46
CA VAL A 270 2.30 -10.12 -38.36
C VAL A 270 2.90 -9.32 -37.20
N GLY A 271 3.96 -9.82 -36.58
CA GLY A 271 4.67 -9.11 -35.51
C GLY A 271 3.94 -9.16 -34.17
N LEU A 272 3.77 -8.01 -33.50
CA LEU A 272 3.08 -7.92 -32.19
C LEU A 272 1.59 -8.29 -32.23
N HIS A 273 1.02 -8.46 -33.42
CA HIS A 273 -0.37 -8.89 -33.63
C HIS A 273 -0.53 -10.41 -33.75
N ASP A 274 0.56 -11.19 -33.73
CA ASP A 274 0.51 -12.65 -33.59
C ASP A 274 0.20 -13.01 -32.12
N PRO A 275 -0.80 -13.85 -31.83
CA PRO A 275 -1.18 -14.25 -30.47
C PRO A 275 -0.01 -14.74 -29.59
N ILE A 276 0.91 -15.54 -30.16
CA ILE A 276 2.01 -16.13 -29.40
C ILE A 276 3.06 -15.05 -29.10
N ILE A 277 3.41 -14.24 -30.10
CA ILE A 277 4.37 -13.13 -29.95
C ILE A 277 3.80 -12.09 -28.98
N PHE A 278 2.50 -11.83 -29.03
CA PHE A 278 1.81 -10.95 -28.10
C PHE A 278 1.94 -11.47 -26.65
N ALA A 279 1.65 -12.74 -26.40
CA ALA A 279 1.77 -13.31 -25.06
C ALA A 279 3.22 -13.25 -24.53
N ILE A 280 4.20 -13.55 -25.39
CA ILE A 280 5.63 -13.41 -25.06
C ILE A 280 5.97 -11.95 -24.78
N SER A 281 5.46 -11.01 -25.56
CA SER A 281 5.70 -9.57 -25.39
C SER A 281 5.20 -9.06 -24.05
N ILE A 282 4.03 -9.52 -23.58
CA ILE A 282 3.51 -9.20 -22.24
C ILE A 282 4.50 -9.65 -21.17
N MET A 283 5.03 -10.87 -21.28
CA MET A 283 6.01 -11.39 -20.33
C MET A 283 7.30 -10.57 -20.33
N VAL A 284 7.82 -10.25 -21.52
CA VAL A 284 9.02 -9.42 -21.67
C VAL A 284 8.80 -8.03 -21.06
N VAL A 285 7.66 -7.39 -21.34
CA VAL A 285 7.31 -6.08 -20.78
C VAL A 285 7.18 -6.15 -19.26
N LEU A 286 6.44 -7.13 -18.72
CA LEU A 286 6.24 -7.30 -17.29
C LEU A 286 7.58 -7.44 -16.55
N TYR A 287 8.47 -8.30 -17.05
CA TYR A 287 9.75 -8.55 -16.41
C TYR A 287 10.77 -7.43 -16.65
N THR A 288 10.74 -6.74 -17.80
CA THR A 288 11.58 -5.56 -18.03
C THR A 288 11.14 -4.41 -17.13
N ALA A 289 9.83 -4.15 -17.02
CA ALA A 289 9.26 -3.16 -16.10
C ALA A 289 9.58 -3.48 -14.64
N THR A 290 9.78 -4.75 -14.29
CA THR A 290 10.28 -5.14 -12.97
C THR A 290 11.67 -4.59 -12.69
N ILE A 291 12.61 -4.81 -13.62
CA ILE A 291 14.00 -4.35 -13.45
C ILE A 291 14.03 -2.83 -13.34
N VAL A 292 13.26 -2.15 -14.19
CA VAL A 292 13.15 -0.70 -14.17
C VAL A 292 12.50 -0.22 -12.86
N GLY A 293 11.39 -0.82 -12.43
CA GLY A 293 10.71 -0.51 -11.17
C GLY A 293 11.61 -0.70 -9.95
N ALA A 294 12.38 -1.78 -9.90
CA ALA A 294 13.34 -2.02 -8.83
C ALA A 294 14.43 -0.94 -8.76
N LEU A 295 14.93 -0.51 -9.91
CA LEU A 295 15.92 0.57 -9.97
C LEU A 295 15.33 1.93 -9.60
N ILE A 296 14.08 2.21 -10.03
CA ILE A 296 13.34 3.41 -9.65
C ILE A 296 13.19 3.50 -8.14
N GLU A 297 12.72 2.43 -7.50
CA GLU A 297 12.55 2.34 -6.05
C GLU A 297 13.87 2.58 -5.32
N TRP A 298 14.95 1.97 -5.81
CA TRP A 298 16.28 2.18 -5.24
C TRP A 298 16.77 3.62 -5.40
N ALA A 299 16.58 4.23 -6.58
CA ALA A 299 17.00 5.60 -6.86
C ALA A 299 16.20 6.61 -6.03
N ALA A 300 14.88 6.46 -5.98
CA ALA A 300 14.00 7.30 -5.19
C ALA A 300 14.23 7.09 -3.68
N GLY A 301 14.47 5.85 -3.23
CA GLY A 301 14.76 5.52 -1.84
C GLY A 301 16.01 6.22 -1.29
N ARG A 302 17.06 6.37 -2.10
CA ARG A 302 18.27 7.15 -1.73
C ARG A 302 17.96 8.61 -1.41
N ARG A 303 17.00 9.20 -2.13
CA ARG A 303 16.57 10.60 -1.96
C ARG A 303 15.31 10.73 -1.12
N GLY A 304 14.72 9.61 -0.68
CA GLY A 304 13.38 9.59 -0.09
C GLY A 304 13.27 10.42 1.17
N LYS A 305 14.32 10.49 2.00
CA LYS A 305 14.35 11.36 3.18
C LYS A 305 14.22 12.84 2.79
N ILE A 306 14.89 13.28 1.73
CA ILE A 306 14.86 14.67 1.26
C ILE A 306 13.48 15.00 0.69
N ILE A 307 12.97 14.13 -0.19
CA ILE A 307 11.66 14.25 -0.84
C ILE A 307 10.56 14.37 0.22
N ARG A 308 10.52 13.41 1.15
CA ARG A 308 9.53 13.35 2.21
C ARG A 308 9.61 14.54 3.16
N ASN A 309 10.81 14.89 3.63
CA ASN A 309 10.95 16.01 4.56
C ASN A 309 10.55 17.33 3.90
N SER A 310 10.86 17.52 2.62
CA SER A 310 10.48 18.73 1.87
C SER A 310 8.97 18.81 1.65
N PHE A 311 8.33 17.69 1.34
CA PHE A 311 6.87 17.61 1.23
C PHE A 311 6.18 17.87 2.57
N HIS A 312 6.62 17.20 3.64
CA HIS A 312 6.07 17.40 4.98
C HIS A 312 6.22 18.83 5.47
N LYS A 313 7.39 19.45 5.25
CA LYS A 313 7.61 20.84 5.64
C LYS A 313 6.58 21.78 5.01
N ARG A 314 6.32 21.65 3.69
CA ARG A 314 5.29 22.46 3.02
C ARG A 314 3.91 22.27 3.62
N LEU A 315 3.57 21.04 3.92
CA LEU A 315 2.26 20.72 4.45
C LEU A 315 2.10 21.20 5.90
N ILE A 316 3.18 21.19 6.68
CA ILE A 316 3.23 21.76 8.03
C ILE A 316 3.10 23.28 7.97
N ASP A 317 3.88 23.93 7.10
CA ASP A 317 3.86 25.39 6.91
C ASP A 317 2.46 25.89 6.47
N ASP A 318 1.75 25.11 5.64
CA ASP A 318 0.44 25.48 5.11
C ASP A 318 -0.75 25.17 6.07
N GLU A 319 -0.70 24.04 6.79
CA GLU A 319 -1.88 23.47 7.46
C GLU A 319 -1.71 23.24 8.97
N ASN A 320 -0.49 23.32 9.50
CA ASN A 320 -0.14 23.06 10.91
C ASN A 320 -0.88 21.86 11.55
N PRO A 321 -0.72 20.64 11.01
CA PRO A 321 -1.47 19.48 11.45
C PRO A 321 -1.05 19.01 12.85
N GLU A 322 -2.00 18.46 13.60
CA GLU A 322 -1.77 17.91 14.94
C GLU A 322 -1.41 16.42 14.86
N LEU A 323 -0.53 15.93 15.76
CA LEU A 323 -0.16 14.52 15.87
C LEU A 323 -1.04 13.79 16.87
N TYR A 324 -1.60 12.66 16.46
CA TYR A 324 -2.43 11.77 17.27
C TYR A 324 -1.77 10.41 17.47
N SER A 325 -1.82 9.87 18.70
CA SER A 325 -1.57 8.45 18.95
C SER A 325 -2.82 7.65 18.68
N PHE A 326 -2.63 6.51 18.02
CA PHE A 326 -3.68 5.57 17.71
C PHE A 326 -3.51 4.34 18.59
N THR A 327 -4.44 4.10 19.50
CA THR A 327 -4.44 2.89 20.33
C THR A 327 -5.76 2.16 20.17
N ARG A 328 -5.68 0.83 20.06
CA ARG A 328 -6.88 -0.02 19.98
C ARG A 328 -7.13 -0.68 21.33
N ASN A 329 -8.30 -0.38 21.90
CA ASN A 329 -8.78 -1.00 23.13
C ASN A 329 -9.27 -2.44 22.89
N LYS A 330 -9.45 -3.19 23.99
CA LYS A 330 -9.90 -4.60 23.99
C LYS A 330 -11.20 -4.83 23.21
N ASP A 331 -12.12 -3.87 23.28
CA ASP A 331 -13.43 -3.93 22.62
C ASP A 331 -13.35 -3.64 21.11
N GLY A 332 -12.14 -3.46 20.57
CA GLY A 332 -11.92 -3.03 19.19
C GLY A 332 -12.17 -1.53 18.97
N SER A 333 -12.54 -0.78 20.01
CA SER A 333 -12.72 0.66 19.95
C SER A 333 -11.38 1.38 19.79
N LEU A 334 -11.41 2.43 18.97
CA LEU A 334 -10.24 3.23 18.63
C LEU A 334 -10.17 4.42 19.58
N ASN A 335 -9.04 4.57 20.27
CA ASN A 335 -8.78 5.74 21.10
C ASN A 335 -7.72 6.61 20.42
N LEU A 336 -8.11 7.86 20.17
CA LEU A 336 -7.29 8.88 19.55
C LEU A 336 -6.94 9.91 20.59
N ARG A 337 -5.65 10.02 20.88
CA ARG A 337 -5.15 10.99 21.84
C ARG A 337 -4.19 11.94 21.14
N LYS A 338 -4.45 13.23 21.26
CA LYS A 338 -3.52 14.27 20.79
C LYS A 338 -2.24 14.18 21.61
N ILE A 339 -1.10 14.12 20.92
CA ILE A 339 0.23 14.07 21.55
C ILE A 339 0.83 15.47 21.56
N CYS A 340 1.06 16.03 20.38
CA CYS A 340 1.76 17.28 20.16
C CYS A 340 1.43 17.84 18.77
N MET A 341 2.00 18.99 18.39
CA MET A 341 1.96 19.42 16.99
C MET A 341 2.87 18.54 16.13
N LEU A 342 2.51 18.34 14.85
CA LEU A 342 3.34 17.53 13.97
C LEU A 342 4.73 18.17 13.79
N GLU A 343 4.80 19.50 13.72
CA GLU A 343 6.06 20.25 13.64
C GLU A 343 7.03 19.89 14.77
N GLU A 344 6.55 19.92 16.03
CA GLU A 344 7.35 19.60 17.22
C GLU A 344 7.92 18.17 17.14
N PHE A 345 7.13 17.23 16.62
CA PHE A 345 7.56 15.87 16.39
C PHE A 345 8.67 15.77 15.34
N PHE A 346 8.57 16.55 14.24
CA PHE A 346 9.62 16.62 13.22
C PHE A 346 10.92 17.24 13.76
N VAL A 347 10.81 18.32 14.54
CA VAL A 347 11.95 19.01 15.15
C VAL A 347 12.68 18.09 16.14
N ASN A 348 11.95 17.29 16.91
CA ASN A 348 12.49 16.31 17.85
C ASN A 348 13.07 15.04 17.19
N GLY A 349 13.30 15.07 15.87
CA GLY A 349 13.84 13.93 15.13
C GLY A 349 12.88 12.74 15.10
N HIS A 350 11.57 13.01 15.15
CA HIS A 350 10.49 12.03 15.20
C HIS A 350 10.55 11.10 16.42
N ARG A 351 10.71 11.71 17.59
CA ARG A 351 10.59 11.05 18.88
C ARG A 351 9.41 11.65 19.62
N PHE A 352 8.72 10.80 20.38
CA PHE A 352 7.66 11.26 21.27
C PHE A 352 8.25 12.19 22.34
N PRO A 353 7.55 13.28 22.69
CA PRO A 353 7.95 14.11 23.82
C PRO A 353 8.04 13.25 25.09
N GLU A 354 9.06 13.45 25.92
CA GLU A 354 9.28 12.65 27.14
C GLU A 354 8.10 12.71 28.13
N GLN A 355 7.31 13.78 28.06
CA GLN A 355 6.11 13.99 28.88
C GLN A 355 4.87 13.23 28.35
N SER A 356 4.94 12.62 27.16
CA SER A 356 3.81 11.90 26.59
C SER A 356 3.70 10.51 27.21
N LEU A 357 2.46 10.05 27.45
CA LEU A 357 2.19 8.74 28.04
C LEU A 357 2.83 7.62 27.23
N GLU A 358 2.86 7.77 25.91
CA GLU A 358 3.47 6.87 24.93
C GLU A 358 5.00 6.72 25.12
N ALA A 359 5.70 7.75 25.61
CA ALA A 359 7.11 7.65 25.98
C ALA A 359 7.34 6.86 27.28
N SER A 360 6.30 6.66 28.09
CA SER A 360 6.37 6.01 29.41
C SER A 360 5.84 4.57 29.46
N ILE A 361 5.24 4.04 28.38
CA ILE A 361 4.65 2.68 28.36
C ILE A 361 5.77 1.63 28.40
N ARG A 362 5.74 0.73 29.39
CA ARG A 362 6.71 -0.38 29.48
C ARG A 362 6.13 -1.66 28.89
N PHE A 363 7.01 -2.61 28.53
CA PHE A 363 6.59 -3.88 27.94
C PHE A 363 5.80 -4.76 28.92
N GLU A 364 6.08 -4.64 30.21
CA GLU A 364 5.32 -5.27 31.28
C GLU A 364 3.84 -4.82 31.29
N ASP A 365 3.57 -3.56 30.95
CA ASP A 365 2.22 -3.02 30.86
C ASP A 365 1.46 -3.60 29.66
N LEU A 366 2.14 -3.92 28.55
CA LEU A 366 1.55 -4.65 27.42
C LEU A 366 1.25 -6.11 27.75
N MET A 367 2.08 -6.79 28.55
CA MET A 367 1.81 -8.17 28.98
C MET A 367 0.66 -8.23 29.99
N ALA A 368 0.37 -7.13 30.68
CA ALA A 368 -0.83 -6.94 31.49
C ALA A 368 -2.07 -6.58 30.65
N LEU A 369 -1.89 -6.15 29.40
CA LEU A 369 -3.00 -6.05 28.44
C LEU A 369 -3.32 -7.46 27.93
N PRO A 370 -4.54 -7.97 28.16
CA PRO A 370 -4.94 -9.28 27.65
C PRO A 370 -4.83 -9.28 26.14
N SER A 371 -4.03 -10.21 25.63
CA SER A 371 -3.87 -10.42 24.21
C SER A 371 -5.21 -10.88 23.61
N LEU A 372 -5.64 -10.27 22.50
CA LEU A 372 -6.75 -10.79 21.68
C LEU A 372 -6.41 -12.15 21.01
N VAL A 373 -5.25 -12.73 21.31
CA VAL A 373 -4.72 -13.99 20.76
C VAL A 373 -4.74 -15.12 21.79
N GLU A 374 -5.58 -15.00 22.82
CA GLU A 374 -6.11 -16.16 23.53
C GLU A 374 -7.28 -16.72 22.70
N GLU A 375 -6.95 -17.66 21.82
CA GLU A 375 -7.94 -18.56 21.21
C GLU A 375 -8.77 -19.20 22.34
N GLY A 376 -10.08 -18.90 22.38
CA GLY A 376 -11.02 -19.73 23.14
C GLY A 376 -12.21 -19.04 23.79
N VAL A 377 -12.23 -17.71 23.97
CA VAL A 377 -13.40 -17.06 24.59
C VAL A 377 -14.30 -16.49 23.51
N ILE A 378 -15.36 -17.22 23.19
CA ILE A 378 -16.51 -16.71 22.44
C ILE A 378 -17.10 -15.56 23.26
N THR A 379 -16.73 -14.32 22.94
CA THR A 379 -17.46 -13.16 23.44
C THR A 379 -18.81 -13.17 22.73
N LEU A 380 -19.84 -13.68 23.40
CA LEU A 380 -21.21 -13.50 22.95
C LEU A 380 -21.45 -11.98 22.80
N PRO A 381 -22.06 -11.52 21.70
CA PRO A 381 -22.38 -10.11 21.54
C PRO A 381 -23.23 -9.64 22.74
N PRO A 382 -23.04 -8.40 23.23
CA PRO A 382 -23.79 -7.89 24.37
C PRO A 382 -25.28 -8.01 24.07
N LYS A 383 -26.03 -8.60 25.03
CA LYS A 383 -27.49 -8.78 24.92
C LYS A 383 -28.11 -7.41 24.63
N LYS A 384 -28.79 -7.28 23.49
CA LYS A 384 -29.49 -6.05 23.08
C LYS A 384 -30.33 -5.56 24.26
N PRO A 385 -30.22 -4.29 24.69
CA PRO A 385 -31.02 -3.80 25.79
C PRO A 385 -32.50 -3.95 25.43
N GLU A 386 -33.24 -4.66 26.29
CA GLU A 386 -34.69 -4.80 26.18
C GLU A 386 -35.29 -3.39 26.35
N ARG A 387 -35.82 -2.83 25.26
CA ARG A 387 -36.64 -1.63 25.31
C ARG A 387 -37.86 -1.95 26.18
N LYS A 388 -37.94 -1.35 27.37
CA LYS A 388 -39.22 -1.28 28.09
C LYS A 388 -40.22 -0.57 27.16
N PRO A 389 -41.42 -1.13 26.93
CA PRO A 389 -42.45 -0.42 26.19
C PRO A 389 -42.83 0.83 26.99
N GLU A 390 -42.63 1.96 26.34
CA GLU A 390 -43.11 3.27 26.78
C GLU A 390 -44.63 3.18 26.82
N LYS A 391 -45.22 3.22 28.02
CA LYS A 391 -46.67 3.38 28.19
C LYS A 391 -47.01 4.76 27.62
N ILE A 392 -47.61 4.76 26.44
CA ILE A 392 -48.30 5.92 25.91
C ILE A 392 -49.63 5.99 26.67
N GLU A 393 -49.69 6.80 27.72
CA GLU A 393 -50.95 7.33 28.24
C GLU A 393 -51.43 8.38 27.22
N VAL A 394 -52.40 8.00 26.38
CA VAL A 394 -53.24 8.96 25.67
C VAL A 394 -54.42 9.25 26.59
N SER A 395 -54.33 10.36 27.31
CA SER A 395 -55.46 11.00 27.99
C SER A 395 -56.26 11.77 26.94
N GLU A 396 -57.34 11.17 26.43
CA GLU A 396 -58.44 11.94 25.82
C GLU A 396 -59.36 12.40 26.95
N GLU A 397 -59.20 13.64 27.40
CA GLU A 397 -60.25 14.38 28.12
C GLU A 397 -60.59 15.64 27.32
N LEU A 398 -61.84 15.66 26.86
CA LEU A 398 -62.55 16.77 26.21
C LEU A 398 -62.64 18.00 27.13
N PRO A 399 -62.52 19.23 26.61
CA PRO A 399 -63.03 20.39 27.30
C PRO A 399 -64.51 20.60 26.93
N ASN A 400 -65.37 20.40 27.91
CA ASN A 400 -66.72 20.98 27.96
C ASN A 400 -66.56 22.34 28.65
N GLU A 401 -66.86 23.44 27.95
CA GLU A 401 -67.17 24.71 28.59
C GLU A 401 -68.42 25.30 27.91
N GLU A 402 -69.42 25.52 28.75
CA GLU A 402 -70.77 26.02 28.48
C GLU A 402 -70.79 27.55 28.43
N THR A 403 -71.82 28.10 27.76
CA THR A 403 -72.44 29.44 27.93
C THR A 403 -71.61 30.66 27.44
N THR A 404 -72.14 31.72 26.81
CA THR A 404 -73.48 32.34 26.80
C THR A 404 -73.60 33.33 25.62
N GLU A 405 -74.85 33.64 25.27
CA GLU A 405 -75.44 34.77 24.53
C GLU A 405 -74.62 36.07 24.37
N GLU A 406 -74.69 36.71 23.19
CA GLU A 406 -75.29 38.05 22.97
C GLU A 406 -75.17 38.52 21.49
N GLU A 407 -76.30 39.00 20.98
CA GLU A 407 -76.62 39.85 19.79
C GLU A 407 -76.13 39.51 18.36
#